data_AF-A0A969HGX7-F1
#
_entry.id   AF-A0A969HGX7-F1
#
_cell.length_a   1.000
_cell.length_b   1.000
_cell.length_c   1.000
_cell.angle_alpha   90.00
_cell.angle_beta   90.00
_cell.angle_gamma   90.00
#
_symmetry.space_group_name_H-M   'P 1'
#
loop_
_entity.id
_entity.type
_entity.pdbx_description
1 polymer ?
#
loop_
_entity_poly.entity_id
_entity_poly.type
_entity_poly.pdbx_seq_one_letter_code
_entity_poly.pdbx_strand_id
1 'polypeptide(L)' 'MLVEFSLQNFLSFKGPVTLSLVGSNPVKEHEENEGYGGSNIFYDPTNNFKLLKSAVIYGANGSGKRNL' A
#
# COMPACT_ATOMS: atom_id res chain seq x y z
N MET A 1 -6.62 9.37 5.02
CA MET A 1 -5.75 8.45 4.26
C MET A 1 -6.13 7.04 4.63
N LEU A 2 -6.35 6.16 3.66
CA LEU A 2 -6.51 4.74 3.94
C LEU A 2 -5.14 4.18 4.29
N VAL A 3 -4.97 3.66 5.51
CA VAL A 3 -3.71 3.07 5.97
C VAL A 3 -3.73 1.56 5.76
N GLU A 4 -4.86 0.94 6.09
CA GLU A 4 -5.06 -0.49 5.95
C GLU A 4 -6.54 -0.80 5.72
N PHE A 5 -6.80 -1.85 4.96
CA PHE A 5 -8.13 -2.41 4.74
C PHE A 5 -8.06 -3.92 4.76
N SER A 6 -8.96 -4.56 5.52
CA SER A 6 -9.04 -6.01 5.64
C SER A 6 -10.44 -6.51 5.33
N LEU A 7 -10.54 -7.62 4.60
CA LEU A 7 -11.79 -8.29 4.27
C LEU A 7 -11.66 -9.80 4.40
N GLN A 8 -12.80 -10.48 4.53
CA GLN A 8 -12.91 -11.93 4.54
C GLN A 8 -14.27 -12.33 3.98
N ASN A 9 -14.32 -13.46 3.27
CA ASN A 9 -15.54 -13.98 2.68
C ASN A 9 -16.29 -12.94 1.83
N PHE A 10 -15.55 -12.25 0.96
CA PHE A 10 -16.06 -11.17 0.12
C PHE A 10 -15.69 -11.43 -1.34
N LEU A 11 -16.70 -11.52 -2.21
CA LEU A 11 -16.57 -11.77 -3.65
C LEU A 11 -15.60 -12.93 -3.97
N SER A 12 -14.36 -12.62 -4.35
CA SER A 12 -13.34 -13.61 -4.74
C SER A 12 -12.40 -14.04 -3.59
N PHE A 13 -12.58 -13.51 -2.37
CA PHE A 13 -11.72 -13.79 -1.23
C PHE A 13 -12.43 -14.68 -0.20
N LYS A 14 -12.01 -15.94 -0.09
CA LYS A 14 -12.52 -16.90 0.91
C LYS A 14 -11.93 -16.65 2.30
N GLY A 15 -10.61 -16.48 2.36
CA GLY A 15 -9.86 -16.23 3.60
C GLY A 15 -9.71 -14.73 3.90
N PRO A 16 -9.13 -14.40 5.07
CA PRO A 16 -8.78 -13.02 5.39
C PRO A 16 -7.69 -12.50 4.43
N VAL A 17 -7.88 -11.29 3.91
CA VAL A 17 -6.92 -10.58 3.07
C VAL A 17 -6.82 -9.13 3.54
N THR A 18 -5.60 -8.59 3.53
CA THR A 18 -5.30 -7.23 3.98
C THR A 18 -4.52 -6.48 2.90
N LEU A 19 -5.01 -5.30 2.54
CA LEU A 19 -4.26 -4.28 1.80
C LEU A 19 -3.67 -3.29 2.81
N SER A 20 -2.36 -3.32 3.00
CA SER A 20 -1.64 -2.40 3.91
C SER A 20 -0.78 -1.43 3.11
N LEU A 21 -0.92 -0.14 3.40
CA LEU A 21 -0.10 0.94 2.85
C LEU A 21 1.01 1.36 3.82
N VAL A 22 1.29 0.56 4.85
CA VAL A 22 2.46 0.76 5.71
C VAL A 22 3.71 0.42 4.92
N GLY A 23 4.58 1.41 4.76
CA GLY A 23 5.85 1.28 4.06
C GLY A 23 6.82 0.40 4.85
N SER A 24 7.58 -0.42 4.12
CA SER A 24 8.57 -1.30 4.71
C SER A 24 9.81 -0.52 5.16
N ASN A 25 10.19 -0.62 6.43
CA ASN A 25 11.33 0.12 6.99
C ASN A 25 12.69 -0.17 6.30
N PRO A 26 13.01 -1.42 5.90
CA PRO A 26 14.23 -1.72 5.15
C PRO A 26 14.27 -1.14 3.73
N VAL A 27 13.11 -0.88 3.10
CA VAL A 27 13.03 -0.33 1.73
C VAL A 27 13.25 1.17 1.80
N LYS A 28 14.28 1.66 1.10
CA LYS A 28 14.62 3.09 1.02
C LYS A 28 14.52 3.69 -0.39
N GLU A 29 14.18 2.86 -1.37
CA GLU A 29 14.00 3.30 -2.74
C GLU A 29 12.93 4.39 -2.82
N HIS A 30 13.22 5.46 -3.57
CA HIS A 30 12.30 6.58 -3.80
C HIS A 30 11.89 7.39 -2.54
N GLU A 31 12.59 7.23 -1.41
CA GLU A 31 12.44 8.11 -0.24
C GLU A 31 13.03 9.50 -0.50
N GLU A 32 14.14 9.54 -1.22
CA GLU A 32 14.83 10.77 -1.61
C GLU A 32 14.21 11.30 -2.90
N ASN A 33 13.57 12.45 -2.82
CA ASN A 33 13.08 13.19 -3.98
C ASN A 33 13.35 14.68 -3.77
N GLU A 34 14.62 15.01 -3.49
CA GLU A 34 15.13 16.37 -3.66
C GLU A 34 15.46 16.58 -5.15
N GLY A 35 14.43 16.80 -5.96
CA GLY A 35 14.59 17.18 -7.35
C GLY A 35 13.83 16.29 -8.34
N TYR A 36 12.70 16.81 -8.81
CA TYR A 36 12.03 16.45 -10.08
C TYR A 36 11.18 15.17 -10.16
N GLY A 37 11.15 14.31 -9.15
CA GLY A 37 10.17 13.22 -9.01
C GLY A 37 9.38 13.36 -7.71
N GLY A 38 8.08 13.08 -7.67
CA GLY A 38 7.36 13.05 -6.40
C GLY A 38 7.64 11.76 -5.63
N SER A 39 7.90 11.82 -4.32
CA SER A 39 7.99 10.60 -3.48
C SER A 39 6.60 10.05 -3.18
N ASN A 40 6.44 8.72 -3.31
CA ASN A 40 5.25 8.00 -2.84
C ASN A 40 5.27 7.74 -1.32
N ILE A 41 6.31 8.18 -0.61
CA ILE A 41 6.45 7.99 0.84
C ILE A 41 5.95 9.24 1.57
N PHE A 42 5.15 9.02 2.60
CA PHE A 42 4.80 9.97 3.64
C PHE A 42 5.35 9.45 4.97
N TYR A 43 6.11 10.27 5.68
CA TYR A 43 6.64 9.93 6.99
C TYR A 43 5.73 10.48 8.08
N ASP A 44 5.28 9.62 8.98
CA ASP A 44 4.62 10.08 10.21
C ASP A 44 5.70 10.42 11.26
N PRO A 45 5.91 11.71 11.57
CA PRO A 45 6.94 12.13 12.53
C PRO A 45 6.61 11.68 13.97
N THR A 46 5.35 11.34 14.25
CA THR A 46 4.86 11.00 15.59
C THR A 46 5.16 9.57 15.96
N ASN A 47 4.99 8.66 14.99
CA ASN A 47 5.04 7.22 15.23
C ASN A 47 6.20 6.53 14.49
N ASN A 48 7.04 7.30 13.79
CA ASN A 48 8.25 6.84 13.13
C ASN A 48 8.03 5.65 12.16
N PHE A 49 6.91 5.67 11.43
CA PHE A 49 6.64 4.70 10.37
C PHE A 49 6.36 5.39 9.03
N LYS A 50 6.65 4.63 7.96
CA LYS A 50 6.47 5.05 6.58
C LYS A 50 5.06 4.70 6.12
N LEU A 51 4.47 5.56 5.31
CA LEU A 51 3.16 5.33 4.69
C LEU A 51 3.26 5.60 3.19
N LEU A 52 2.55 4.79 2.40
CA LEU A 52 2.44 4.99 0.97
C LEU A 52 1.30 5.96 0.66
N LYS A 53 1.54 6.95 -0.21
CA LYS A 53 0.51 7.90 -0.67
C LYS A 53 -0.46 7.25 -1.67
N SER A 54 0.03 6.30 -2.46
CA SER A 54 -0.74 5.53 -3.42
C SER A 54 -0.19 4.11 -3.57
N ALA A 55 -1.01 3.21 -4.09
CA ALA A 55 -0.63 1.84 -4.43
C ALA A 55 -1.30 1.44 -5.74
N VAL A 56 -0.64 0.57 -6.52
CA VAL A 56 -1.16 0.03 -7.77
C VAL A 56 -1.39 -1.47 -7.61
N ILE A 57 -2.61 -1.93 -7.87
CA ILE A 57 -2.98 -3.35 -7.81
C ILE A 57 -3.05 -3.89 -9.25
N TYR A 58 -2.15 -4.81 -9.58
CA TYR A 58 -2.06 -5.43 -10.92
C TYR A 58 -1.94 -6.96 -10.82
N GLY A 59 -2.14 -7.66 -11.94
CA GLY A 59 -2.23 -9.13 -11.98
C GLY A 59 -3.15 -9.64 -13.09
N ALA A 60 -3.19 -10.97 -13.29
CA ALA A 60 -3.93 -11.63 -14.37
C ALA A 60 -5.46 -11.47 -14.30
N ASN A 61 -6.17 -11.71 -15.40
CA ASN A 61 -7.64 -11.66 -15.42
C ASN A 61 -8.24 -12.65 -14.41
N GLY A 62 -9.30 -12.23 -13.70
CA GLY A 62 -9.93 -13.05 -12.66
C GLY A 62 -9.18 -13.10 -11.32
N SER A 63 -8.02 -12.46 -11.16
CA SER A 63 -7.22 -12.51 -9.92
C SER A 63 -7.78 -11.72 -8.73
N GLY A 64 -9.03 -11.25 -8.78
CA GLY A 64 -9.68 -10.54 -7.67
C GLY A 64 -9.32 -9.05 -7.49
N LYS A 65 -8.55 -8.43 -8.39
CA LYS A 65 -8.07 -7.02 -8.24
C LYS A 65 -9.17 -5.98 -8.03
N ARG A 66 -10.29 -6.10 -8.77
CA ARG A 66 -11.41 -5.16 -8.67
C ARG A 66 -12.29 -5.43 -7.44
N ASN A 67 -12.10 -6.58 -6.81
CA ASN A 67 -12.85 -7.03 -5.65
C ASN A 67 -12.11 -6.73 -4.34
N LEU A 68 -10.83 -6.34 -4.43
CA LEU A 68 -10.03 -5.82 -3.32
C LEU A 68 -10.20 -4.30 -3.24
#